data_AF-A0A3A8Z1M3-F1
#
_entry.id   AF-A0A3A8Z1M3-F1
#
_cell.length_a   1.000
_cell.length_b   1.000
_cell.length_c   1.000
_cell.angle_alpha   90.00
_cell.angle_beta   90.00
_cell.angle_gamma   90.00
#
_symmetry.space_group_name_H-M   'P 1'
#
loop_
_entity.id
_entity.type
_entity.pdbx_description
1 polymer ?
#
loop_
_entity_poly.entity_id
_entity_poly.type
_entity_poly.pdbx_seq_one_letter_code
_entity_poly.pdbx_strand_id
1 'polypeptide(L)'
;MYAFKRKYKFILGLVIIIIISRYDLILFSEPMDDRVGELFLMHFFGGSYKMEKLDMSLSVVGLLGNIYIALLFCDYLSEDIKGYGELIFTRCSRIRWFAKKVLGTVFYSLLGTILNLFLYIANAVYTSNCSLDYRDILVIFSGISMLMLFTFNSIILINYFSLDYENSIGFILFYSGVIVSTILAMNVQNYNNEMWKRIVSFINPMSNFLISWNYGDFRVCYALAYFLAFSVISTALLWIKVRNMDVLVPKHDRE
;
A
#
# COMPACT_ATOMS: atom_id res chain seq x y z
N MET A 1 21.48 19.78 -1.75
CA MET A 1 20.83 20.10 -3.05
C MET A 1 21.00 19.02 -4.12
N TYR A 2 22.14 18.30 -4.19
CA TYR A 2 22.35 17.19 -5.14
C TYR A 2 21.54 15.90 -4.85
N ALA A 3 21.24 15.59 -3.58
CA ALA A 3 20.41 14.43 -3.22
C ALA A 3 18.94 14.59 -3.63
N PHE A 4 18.42 15.82 -3.63
CA PHE A 4 17.03 16.12 -3.99
C PHE A 4 16.72 15.82 -5.46
N LYS A 5 17.69 15.98 -6.37
CA LYS A 5 17.51 15.73 -7.82
C LYS A 5 17.55 14.24 -8.23
N ARG A 6 18.08 13.33 -7.40
CA ARG A 6 18.14 11.89 -7.73
C ARG A 6 16.87 11.14 -7.33
N LYS A 7 16.23 11.49 -6.20
CA LYS A 7 14.99 10.82 -5.76
C LYS A 7 13.89 10.93 -6.81
N TYR A 8 13.65 12.09 -7.43
CA TYR A 8 12.41 12.33 -8.20
C TYR A 8 12.46 12.09 -9.73
N LYS A 9 13.61 11.78 -10.33
CA LYS A 9 13.70 11.59 -11.81
C LYS A 9 13.06 10.27 -12.28
N PHE A 10 13.35 9.17 -11.58
CA PHE A 10 12.72 7.86 -11.85
C PHE A 10 11.22 7.88 -11.52
N ILE A 11 10.86 8.68 -10.51
CA ILE A 11 9.54 8.83 -9.93
C ILE A 11 8.57 9.56 -10.88
N LEU A 12 8.97 10.69 -11.46
CA LEU A 12 8.15 11.38 -12.47
C LEU A 12 7.91 10.47 -13.68
N GLY A 13 8.94 9.72 -14.09
CA GLY A 13 8.82 8.70 -15.14
C GLY A 13 7.83 7.59 -14.77
N LEU A 14 7.73 7.22 -13.50
CA LEU A 14 6.82 6.17 -13.03
C LEU A 14 5.37 6.66 -12.87
N VAL A 15 5.15 7.90 -12.43
CA VAL A 15 3.82 8.54 -12.48
C VAL A 15 3.33 8.64 -13.92
N ILE A 16 4.23 9.01 -14.84
CA ILE A 16 3.95 9.00 -16.28
C ILE A 16 3.66 7.58 -16.76
N ILE A 17 4.40 6.56 -16.33
CA ILE A 17 4.11 5.15 -16.66
C ILE A 17 2.76 4.70 -16.09
N ILE A 18 2.38 5.10 -14.88
CA ILE A 18 1.08 4.74 -14.28
C ILE A 18 -0.07 5.37 -15.09
N ILE A 19 0.05 6.66 -15.42
CA ILE A 19 -0.91 7.39 -16.27
C ILE A 19 -0.96 6.78 -17.68
N ILE A 20 0.18 6.45 -18.29
CA ILE A 20 0.27 5.83 -19.63
C ILE A 20 -0.24 4.38 -19.61
N SER A 21 0.04 3.61 -18.56
CA SER A 21 -0.38 2.20 -18.43
C SER A 21 -1.88 2.04 -18.15
N ARG A 22 -2.57 3.16 -17.91
CA ARG A 22 -4.00 3.24 -17.61
C ARG A 22 -4.71 4.28 -18.48
N TYR A 23 -4.18 4.50 -19.69
CA TYR A 23 -4.72 5.44 -20.67
C TYR A 23 -6.17 5.12 -21.07
N ASP A 24 -6.56 3.84 -20.95
CA ASP A 24 -7.88 3.29 -21.16
C ASP A 24 -8.94 3.91 -20.23
N LEU A 25 -8.60 4.23 -18.98
CA LEU A 25 -9.50 4.92 -18.04
C LEU A 25 -9.79 6.38 -18.43
N ILE A 26 -8.93 7.00 -19.24
CA ILE A 26 -9.05 8.42 -19.61
C ILE A 26 -9.61 8.57 -21.03
N LEU A 27 -9.32 7.62 -21.92
CA LEU A 27 -9.62 7.74 -23.35
C LEU A 27 -10.88 7.00 -23.81
N PHE A 28 -11.43 6.07 -23.03
CA PHE A 28 -12.57 5.23 -23.44
C PHE A 28 -13.64 5.07 -22.35
N SER A 29 -14.14 6.18 -21.81
CA SER A 29 -15.24 6.19 -20.84
C SER A 29 -16.60 6.40 -21.50
N GLU A 30 -17.33 5.30 -21.74
CA GLU A 30 -18.74 5.35 -22.12
C GLU A 30 -19.63 5.40 -20.85
N PRO A 31 -20.81 6.06 -20.92
CA PRO A 31 -21.77 6.04 -19.81
C PRO A 31 -22.27 4.62 -19.51
N MET A 32 -22.33 4.25 -18.24
CA MET A 32 -22.78 2.95 -17.75
C MET A 32 -23.87 3.12 -16.69
N ASP A 33 -24.81 2.18 -16.64
CA ASP A 33 -25.92 2.18 -15.68
C ASP A 33 -25.54 1.58 -14.31
N ASP A 34 -24.30 1.08 -14.17
CA ASP A 34 -23.77 0.57 -12.91
C ASP A 34 -23.56 1.69 -11.88
N ARG A 35 -23.59 1.33 -10.58
CA ARG A 35 -23.43 2.32 -9.50
C ARG A 35 -21.98 2.79 -9.41
N VAL A 36 -21.78 3.99 -8.86
CA VAL A 36 -20.43 4.59 -8.73
C VAL A 36 -19.46 3.69 -7.96
N GLY A 37 -19.90 3.07 -6.85
CA GLY A 37 -19.05 2.18 -6.07
C GLY A 37 -18.63 0.93 -6.85
N GLU A 38 -19.53 0.42 -7.69
CA GLU A 38 -19.30 -0.75 -8.55
C GLU A 38 -18.30 -0.42 -9.66
N LEU A 39 -18.48 0.72 -10.34
CA LEU A 39 -17.58 1.23 -11.36
C LEU A 39 -16.20 1.57 -10.79
N PHE A 40 -16.13 2.14 -9.58
CA PHE A 40 -14.87 2.39 -8.89
C PHE A 40 -14.08 1.08 -8.68
N LEU A 41 -14.75 0.05 -8.16
CA LEU A 41 -14.14 -1.26 -7.96
C LEU A 41 -13.73 -1.89 -9.29
N MET A 42 -14.57 -1.77 -10.32
CA MET A 42 -14.28 -2.30 -11.65
C MET A 42 -13.07 -1.64 -12.28
N HIS A 43 -12.97 -0.31 -12.21
CA HIS A 43 -11.83 0.42 -12.73
C HIS A 43 -10.53 0.11 -11.97
N PHE A 44 -10.60 -0.04 -10.64
CA PHE A 44 -9.42 -0.27 -9.83
C PHE A 44 -8.91 -1.73 -9.88
N PHE A 45 -9.82 -2.71 -9.90
CA PHE A 45 -9.50 -4.14 -9.87
C PHE A 45 -9.62 -4.85 -11.22
N GLY A 46 -10.15 -4.18 -12.25
CA GLY A 46 -10.30 -4.75 -13.59
C GLY A 46 -11.37 -5.84 -13.70
N GLY A 47 -12.53 -5.70 -13.04
CA GLY A 47 -13.58 -6.74 -13.05
C GLY A 47 -14.98 -6.26 -12.67
N SER A 48 -16.04 -7.01 -13.01
CA SER A 48 -17.43 -6.60 -12.75
C SER A 48 -17.84 -6.73 -11.28
N TYR A 49 -18.81 -5.93 -10.84
CA TYR A 49 -19.51 -6.16 -9.57
C TYR A 49 -20.30 -7.48 -9.66
N LYS A 50 -20.22 -8.32 -8.61
CA LYS A 50 -20.54 -9.77 -8.60
C LYS A 50 -19.53 -10.70 -9.30
N MET A 51 -18.48 -10.16 -9.92
CA MET A 51 -17.23 -10.85 -10.20
C MET A 51 -17.33 -12.13 -11.03
N GLU A 52 -17.82 -12.02 -12.26
CA GLU A 52 -17.67 -13.14 -13.22
C GLU A 52 -16.24 -13.24 -13.76
N LYS A 53 -15.48 -12.12 -13.79
CA LYS A 53 -14.08 -12.06 -14.22
C LYS A 53 -13.35 -10.96 -13.44
N LEU A 54 -12.40 -11.33 -12.58
CA LEU A 54 -11.53 -10.37 -11.89
C LEU A 54 -10.13 -10.43 -12.49
N ASP A 55 -9.63 -9.32 -13.02
CA ASP A 55 -8.24 -9.24 -13.50
C ASP A 55 -7.29 -8.88 -12.35
N MET A 56 -6.88 -9.92 -11.61
CA MET A 56 -5.94 -9.81 -10.49
C MET A 56 -4.61 -9.17 -10.89
N SER A 57 -4.21 -9.20 -12.18
CA SER A 57 -2.97 -8.58 -12.65
C SER A 57 -3.06 -7.05 -12.62
N LEU A 58 -4.20 -6.50 -13.03
CA LEU A 58 -4.52 -5.07 -12.95
C LEU A 58 -4.52 -4.59 -11.49
N SER A 59 -5.08 -5.42 -10.61
CA SER A 59 -5.18 -5.18 -9.16
C SER A 59 -3.79 -5.11 -8.49
N VAL A 60 -2.89 -6.04 -8.83
CA VAL A 60 -1.51 -6.04 -8.31
C VAL A 60 -0.74 -4.84 -8.81
N VAL A 61 -0.87 -4.46 -10.09
CA VAL A 61 -0.23 -3.25 -10.63
C VAL A 61 -0.75 -2.00 -9.93
N GLY A 62 -2.06 -1.91 -9.65
CA GLY A 62 -2.66 -0.81 -8.89
C GLY A 62 -2.15 -0.72 -7.44
N LEU A 63 -1.99 -1.87 -6.77
CA LEU A 63 -1.42 -1.97 -5.43
C LEU A 63 0.05 -1.54 -5.39
N LEU A 64 0.83 -1.96 -6.39
CA LEU A 64 2.23 -1.58 -6.53
C LEU A 64 2.36 -0.07 -6.81
N GLY A 65 1.52 0.47 -7.70
CA GLY A 65 1.47 1.90 -7.97
C GLY A 65 1.29 2.71 -6.69
N ASN A 66 0.42 2.26 -5.78
CA ASN A 66 0.20 2.92 -4.50
C ASN A 66 1.44 2.91 -3.59
N ILE A 67 2.09 1.74 -3.45
CA ILE A 67 3.34 1.60 -2.67
C ILE A 67 4.42 2.51 -3.25
N TYR A 68 4.61 2.50 -4.57
CA TYR A 68 5.58 3.37 -5.22
C TYR A 68 5.29 4.83 -4.92
N ILE A 69 4.04 5.30 -5.12
CA ILE A 69 3.66 6.70 -4.89
C ILE A 69 3.94 7.11 -3.44
N ALA A 70 3.59 6.27 -2.46
CA ALA A 70 3.85 6.59 -1.06
C ALA A 70 5.35 6.60 -0.72
N LEU A 71 6.15 5.71 -1.30
CA LEU A 71 7.61 5.71 -1.17
C LEU A 71 8.29 6.95 -1.79
N LEU A 72 7.62 7.66 -2.70
CA LEU A 72 8.13 8.93 -3.27
C LEU A 72 8.18 10.04 -2.23
N PHE A 73 7.18 10.05 -1.35
CA PHE A 73 6.99 11.12 -0.37
C PHE A 73 7.49 10.75 1.02
N CYS A 74 7.62 9.45 1.32
CA CYS A 74 8.04 9.00 2.64
C CYS A 74 9.55 9.17 2.86
N ASP A 75 9.90 9.73 4.01
CA ASP A 75 11.27 9.64 4.53
C ASP A 75 11.54 8.20 4.98
N TYR A 76 12.62 7.58 4.48
CA TYR A 76 13.01 6.23 4.88
C TYR A 76 13.65 6.27 6.27
N LEU A 77 12.98 5.65 7.23
CA LEU A 77 13.45 5.48 8.60
C LEU A 77 14.81 4.78 8.63
N SER A 78 15.00 3.80 7.77
CA SER A 78 16.26 3.06 7.57
C SER A 78 17.40 3.92 7.02
N GLU A 79 17.15 4.81 6.04
CA GLU A 79 18.16 5.76 5.54
C GLU A 79 18.62 6.71 6.65
N ASP A 80 17.67 7.25 7.41
CA ASP A 80 17.96 8.18 8.49
C ASP A 80 18.82 7.54 9.59
N ILE A 81 18.51 6.29 9.99
CA ILE A 81 19.32 5.58 10.99
C ILE A 81 20.71 5.26 10.45
N LYS A 82 20.82 4.78 9.20
CA LYS A 82 22.11 4.39 8.60
C LYS A 82 23.00 5.59 8.29
N GLY A 83 22.42 6.72 7.89
CA GLY A 83 23.18 7.92 7.52
C GLY A 83 23.43 8.89 8.68
N TYR A 84 22.47 9.05 9.58
CA TYR A 84 22.46 10.12 10.58
C TYR A 84 22.00 9.67 11.98
N GLY A 85 21.93 8.36 12.24
CA GLY A 85 21.35 7.80 13.46
C GLY A 85 21.93 8.38 14.75
N GLU A 86 23.23 8.66 14.79
CA GLU A 86 23.90 9.23 15.96
C GLU A 86 23.42 10.65 16.24
N LEU A 87 23.45 11.51 15.23
CA LEU A 87 22.99 12.90 15.34
C LEU A 87 21.51 12.97 15.75
N ILE A 88 20.71 12.03 15.24
CA ILE A 88 19.29 11.94 15.56
C ILE A 88 19.11 11.56 17.03
N PHE A 89 19.71 10.47 17.50
CA PHE A 89 19.48 9.97 18.85
C PHE A 89 20.17 10.75 19.96
N THR A 90 21.18 11.56 19.62
CA THR A 90 21.76 12.54 20.55
C THR A 90 20.88 13.78 20.74
N ARG A 91 20.14 14.20 19.71
CA ARG A 91 19.31 15.41 19.73
C ARG A 91 17.85 15.18 20.09
N CYS A 92 17.34 13.97 19.92
CA CYS A 92 15.96 13.66 20.25
C CYS A 92 15.80 12.24 20.81
N SER A 93 14.80 12.08 21.67
CA SER A 93 14.45 10.76 22.21
C SER A 93 14.07 9.80 21.08
N ARG A 94 14.69 8.62 21.07
CA ARG A 94 14.47 7.55 20.07
C ARG A 94 12.99 7.25 19.85
N ILE A 95 12.18 7.20 20.92
CA ILE A 95 10.74 6.94 20.81
C ILE A 95 9.98 8.10 20.17
N ARG A 96 10.32 9.35 20.50
CA ARG A 96 9.68 10.54 19.90
C ARG A 96 10.00 10.66 18.42
N TRP A 97 11.25 10.40 18.06
CA TRP A 97 11.68 10.37 16.66
C TRP A 97 10.97 9.26 15.88
N PHE A 98 10.93 8.04 16.44
CA PHE A 98 10.26 6.91 15.83
C PHE A 98 8.77 7.19 15.62
N ALA A 99 8.07 7.68 16.64
CA ALA A 99 6.66 8.03 16.55
C ALA A 99 6.41 9.10 15.48
N LYS A 100 7.26 10.13 15.38
CA LYS A 100 7.18 11.16 14.32
C LYS A 100 7.31 10.54 12.94
N LYS A 101 8.24 9.59 12.74
CA LYS A 101 8.45 8.92 11.45
C LYS A 101 7.31 7.99 11.09
N VAL A 102 6.78 7.25 12.05
CA VAL A 102 5.60 6.40 11.85
C VAL A 102 4.38 7.23 11.48
N LEU A 103 4.11 8.33 12.20
CA LEU A 103 3.02 9.25 11.86
C LEU A 103 3.18 9.88 10.47
N GLY A 104 4.41 10.27 10.10
CA GLY A 104 4.71 10.72 8.74
C GLY A 104 4.40 9.64 7.70
N THR A 105 4.77 8.40 7.98
CA THR A 105 4.49 7.24 7.10
C THR A 105 2.99 7.02 6.92
N VAL A 106 2.19 7.16 7.99
CA VAL A 106 0.72 7.11 7.92
C VAL A 106 0.19 8.18 6.97
N PHE A 107 0.64 9.43 7.14
CA PHE A 107 0.22 10.55 6.30
C PHE A 107 0.59 10.35 4.82
N TYR A 108 1.82 9.95 4.53
CA TYR A 108 2.27 9.72 3.15
C TYR A 108 1.61 8.49 2.51
N SER A 109 1.26 7.48 3.30
CA SER A 109 0.48 6.34 2.80
C SER A 109 -0.94 6.76 2.40
N LEU A 110 -1.57 7.64 3.18
CA LEU A 110 -2.88 8.21 2.83
C LEU A 110 -2.78 9.10 1.59
N LEU A 111 -1.80 9.98 1.54
CA LEU A 111 -1.58 10.88 0.40
C LEU A 111 -1.35 10.08 -0.89
N GLY A 112 -0.49 9.07 -0.85
CA GLY A 112 -0.24 8.20 -2.01
C GLY A 112 -1.50 7.47 -2.46
N THR A 113 -2.30 6.99 -1.51
CA THR A 113 -3.56 6.31 -1.79
C THR A 113 -4.57 7.24 -2.45
N ILE A 114 -4.73 8.47 -1.93
CA ILE A 114 -5.64 9.46 -2.51
C ILE A 114 -5.18 9.82 -3.93
N LEU A 115 -3.89 10.11 -4.13
CA LEU A 115 -3.35 10.47 -5.44
C LEU A 115 -3.53 9.35 -6.47
N ASN A 116 -3.36 8.09 -6.05
CA ASN A 116 -3.56 6.93 -6.91
C ASN A 116 -5.04 6.72 -7.24
N LEU A 117 -5.92 6.77 -6.23
CA LEU A 117 -7.35 6.45 -6.38
C LEU A 117 -8.18 7.58 -6.99
N PHE A 118 -7.72 8.82 -6.92
CA PHE A 118 -8.49 9.98 -7.36
C PHE A 118 -9.01 9.83 -8.80
N LEU A 119 -8.17 9.36 -9.73
CA LEU A 119 -8.54 9.17 -11.13
C LEU A 119 -9.60 8.07 -11.30
N TYR A 120 -9.54 6.99 -10.52
CA TYR A 120 -10.51 5.90 -10.56
C TYR A 120 -11.88 6.35 -10.05
N ILE A 121 -11.89 7.12 -8.96
CA ILE A 121 -13.12 7.68 -8.37
C ILE A 121 -13.73 8.70 -9.33
N ALA A 122 -12.91 9.62 -9.87
CA ALA A 122 -13.37 10.64 -10.81
C ALA A 122 -13.97 10.01 -12.08
N ASN A 123 -13.32 8.98 -12.64
CA ASN A 123 -13.84 8.28 -13.80
C ASN A 123 -15.14 7.54 -13.48
N ALA A 124 -15.21 6.81 -12.36
CA ALA A 124 -16.43 6.11 -11.95
C ALA A 124 -17.64 7.06 -11.76
N VAL A 125 -17.42 8.25 -11.21
CA VAL A 125 -18.46 9.28 -11.09
C VAL A 125 -18.86 9.84 -12.45
N TYR A 126 -17.90 10.02 -13.37
CA TYR A 126 -18.16 10.55 -14.71
C TYR A 126 -18.91 9.56 -15.61
N THR A 127 -18.60 8.26 -15.51
CA THR A 127 -19.22 7.21 -16.32
C THR A 127 -20.57 6.74 -15.77
N SER A 128 -20.83 6.90 -14.47
CA SER A 128 -22.07 6.43 -13.85
C SER A 128 -23.28 7.30 -14.23
N ASN A 129 -24.34 6.69 -14.78
CA ASN A 129 -25.65 7.33 -14.89
C ASN A 129 -26.41 7.38 -13.54
N CYS A 130 -25.97 6.58 -12.56
CA CYS A 130 -26.55 6.58 -11.21
C CYS A 130 -26.00 7.74 -10.35
N SER A 131 -26.86 8.29 -9.49
CA SER A 131 -26.44 9.23 -8.46
C SER A 131 -25.64 8.54 -7.36
N LEU A 132 -24.66 9.25 -6.80
CA LEU A 132 -23.84 8.79 -5.69
C LEU A 132 -24.71 8.54 -4.45
N ASP A 133 -24.70 7.32 -3.91
CA ASP A 133 -25.42 6.97 -2.69
C ASP A 133 -24.50 6.71 -1.49
N TYR A 134 -25.09 6.47 -0.32
CA TYR A 134 -24.34 6.18 0.91
C TYR A 134 -23.50 4.89 0.82
N ARG A 135 -23.98 3.86 0.11
CA ARG A 135 -23.25 2.59 -0.04
C ARG A 135 -22.02 2.77 -0.92
N ASP A 136 -22.11 3.56 -1.98
CA ASP A 136 -20.99 3.91 -2.86
C ASP A 136 -19.89 4.63 -2.07
N ILE A 137 -20.28 5.58 -1.21
CA ILE A 137 -19.35 6.29 -0.32
C ILE A 137 -18.64 5.31 0.63
N LEU A 138 -19.38 4.38 1.24
CA LEU A 138 -18.80 3.37 2.14
C LEU A 138 -17.80 2.46 1.42
N VAL A 139 -18.11 2.04 0.19
CA VAL A 139 -17.23 1.21 -0.64
C VAL A 139 -15.93 1.96 -0.95
N ILE A 140 -16.04 3.21 -1.42
CA ILE A 140 -14.88 4.05 -1.74
C ILE A 140 -14.02 4.28 -0.50
N PHE A 141 -14.63 4.66 0.63
CA PHE A 141 -13.92 4.93 1.88
C PHE A 141 -13.20 3.70 2.42
N SER A 142 -13.85 2.53 2.33
CA SER A 142 -13.26 1.26 2.74
C SER A 142 -12.11 0.86 1.81
N GLY A 143 -12.24 1.12 0.50
CA GLY A 143 -11.18 1.02 -0.50
C GLY A 143 -9.93 1.81 -0.12
N ILE A 144 -10.13 3.11 0.14
CA ILE A 144 -9.05 4.02 0.57
C ILE A 144 -8.41 3.51 1.85
N SER A 145 -9.21 3.12 2.84
CA SER A 145 -8.71 2.70 4.16
C SER A 145 -7.89 1.41 4.07
N MET A 146 -8.36 0.40 3.34
CA MET A 146 -7.61 -0.85 3.13
C MET A 146 -6.30 -0.61 2.39
N LEU A 147 -6.32 0.19 1.32
CA LEU A 147 -5.13 0.50 0.52
C LEU A 147 -4.10 1.33 1.28
N MET A 148 -4.57 2.29 2.08
CA MET A 148 -3.72 3.08 2.96
C MET A 148 -3.01 2.17 3.98
N LEU A 149 -3.75 1.29 4.67
CA LEU A 149 -3.17 0.39 5.67
C LEU A 149 -2.22 -0.62 5.05
N PHE A 150 -2.55 -1.15 3.87
CA PHE A 150 -1.65 -2.03 3.11
C PHE A 150 -0.35 -1.30 2.75
N THR A 151 -0.44 -0.07 2.25
CA THR A 151 0.71 0.76 1.87
C THR A 151 1.57 1.10 3.08
N PHE A 152 0.95 1.50 4.18
CA PHE A 152 1.63 1.75 5.45
C PHE A 152 2.42 0.53 5.91
N ASN A 153 1.78 -0.64 5.96
CA ASN A 153 2.44 -1.89 6.33
C ASN A 153 3.62 -2.23 5.42
N SER A 154 3.44 -2.02 4.12
CA SER A 154 4.48 -2.25 3.13
C SER A 154 5.72 -1.41 3.43
N ILE A 155 5.54 -0.11 3.70
CA ILE A 155 6.65 0.80 4.02
C ILE A 155 7.32 0.43 5.35
N ILE A 156 6.54 0.06 6.37
CA ILE A 156 7.08 -0.38 7.66
C ILE A 156 7.94 -1.64 7.50
N LEU A 157 7.47 -2.63 6.75
CA LEU A 157 8.20 -3.87 6.48
C LEU A 157 9.44 -3.64 5.61
N ILE A 158 9.35 -2.79 4.58
CA ILE A 158 10.51 -2.39 3.78
C ILE A 158 11.56 -1.76 4.70
N ASN A 159 11.17 -0.84 5.58
CA ASN A 159 12.10 -0.25 6.54
C ASN A 159 12.66 -1.29 7.50
N TYR A 160 11.86 -2.24 7.97
CA TYR A 160 12.31 -3.34 8.83
C TYR A 160 13.42 -4.15 8.17
N PHE A 161 13.24 -4.61 6.92
CA PHE A 161 14.28 -5.34 6.20
C PHE A 161 15.48 -4.47 5.86
N SER A 162 15.24 -3.22 5.48
CA SER A 162 16.28 -2.26 5.09
C SER A 162 17.13 -1.79 6.26
N LEU A 163 16.79 -2.14 7.50
CA LEU A 163 17.70 -1.94 8.64
C LEU A 163 18.90 -2.90 8.59
N ASP A 164 18.71 -4.13 8.09
CA ASP A 164 19.80 -5.12 7.99
C ASP A 164 20.44 -5.11 6.59
N TYR A 165 19.64 -4.82 5.56
CA TYR A 165 20.06 -4.87 4.15
C TYR A 165 20.02 -3.48 3.50
N GLU A 166 20.59 -3.34 2.30
CA GLU A 166 20.35 -2.14 1.49
C GLU A 166 18.85 -1.96 1.19
N ASN A 167 18.41 -0.71 1.02
CA ASN A 167 16.99 -0.40 0.78
C ASN A 167 16.43 -1.09 -0.46
N SER A 168 17.26 -1.23 -1.50
CA SER A 168 16.96 -1.96 -2.73
C SER A 168 16.64 -3.43 -2.44
N ILE A 169 17.42 -4.08 -1.59
CA ILE A 169 17.23 -5.48 -1.17
C ILE A 169 15.99 -5.61 -0.29
N GLY A 170 15.79 -4.70 0.66
CA GLY A 170 14.59 -4.67 1.50
C GLY A 170 13.30 -4.55 0.69
N PHE A 171 13.33 -3.72 -0.36
CA PHE A 171 12.23 -3.60 -1.32
C PHE A 171 11.99 -4.91 -2.09
N ILE A 172 13.05 -5.53 -2.63
CA ILE A 172 12.95 -6.80 -3.39
C ILE A 172 12.39 -7.93 -2.52
N LEU A 173 12.82 -8.04 -1.27
CA LEU A 173 12.34 -9.06 -0.33
C LEU A 173 10.85 -8.90 -0.04
N PHE A 174 10.41 -7.68 0.27
CA PHE A 174 8.98 -7.40 0.46
C PHE A 174 8.18 -7.70 -0.81
N TYR A 175 8.65 -7.23 -1.97
CA TYR A 175 8.00 -7.42 -3.25
C TYR A 175 7.84 -8.89 -3.63
N SER A 176 8.88 -9.69 -3.43
CA SER A 176 8.84 -11.14 -3.67
C SER A 176 7.78 -11.81 -2.80
N GLY A 177 7.68 -11.39 -1.52
CA GLY A 177 6.63 -11.84 -0.61
C GLY A 177 5.22 -11.49 -1.09
N VAL A 178 5.02 -10.28 -1.63
CA VAL A 178 3.74 -9.86 -2.22
C VAL A 178 3.38 -10.71 -3.43
N ILE A 179 4.31 -10.95 -4.36
CA ILE A 179 4.08 -11.80 -5.54
C ILE A 179 3.65 -13.20 -5.12
N VAL A 180 4.43 -13.86 -4.25
CA VAL A 180 4.12 -15.22 -3.77
C VAL A 180 2.76 -15.25 -3.08
N SER A 181 2.47 -14.22 -2.27
CA SER A 181 1.18 -14.09 -1.58
C SER A 181 0.02 -13.95 -2.56
N THR A 182 0.18 -13.18 -3.64
CA THR A 182 -0.82 -13.06 -4.70
C THR A 182 -1.03 -14.39 -5.43
N ILE A 183 0.04 -15.09 -5.81
CA ILE A 183 -0.07 -16.40 -6.50
C ILE A 183 -0.85 -17.40 -5.64
N LEU A 184 -0.59 -17.42 -4.33
CA LEU A 184 -1.37 -18.24 -3.39
C LEU A 184 -2.84 -17.81 -3.32
N ALA A 185 -3.13 -16.52 -3.34
CA ALA A 185 -4.50 -16.00 -3.38
C ALA A 185 -5.24 -16.48 -4.64
N MET A 186 -4.58 -16.47 -5.79
CA MET A 186 -5.14 -16.93 -7.08
C MET A 186 -5.51 -18.42 -7.01
N ASN A 187 -4.60 -19.25 -6.52
CA ASN A 187 -4.86 -20.69 -6.41
C ASN A 187 -6.03 -21.00 -5.48
N VAL A 188 -6.22 -20.18 -4.45
CA VAL A 188 -7.26 -20.40 -3.43
C VAL A 188 -8.63 -19.89 -3.88
N GLN A 189 -8.70 -18.85 -4.70
CA GLN A 189 -9.97 -18.42 -5.30
C GLN A 189 -10.62 -19.53 -6.15
N ASN A 190 -9.81 -20.33 -6.84
CA ASN A 190 -10.24 -21.44 -7.69
C ASN A 190 -10.69 -22.69 -6.91
N TYR A 191 -10.45 -22.75 -5.60
CA TYR A 191 -10.90 -23.86 -4.76
C TYR A 191 -12.36 -23.70 -4.34
N ASN A 192 -13.20 -24.73 -4.48
CA ASN A 192 -14.62 -24.67 -4.08
C ASN A 192 -14.88 -24.79 -2.56
N ASN A 193 -13.85 -24.72 -1.71
CA ASN A 193 -14.00 -24.89 -0.26
C ASN A 193 -13.91 -23.54 0.49
N GLU A 194 -15.07 -23.05 0.97
CA GLU A 194 -15.18 -21.79 1.73
C GLU A 194 -14.34 -21.77 3.02
N MET A 195 -14.18 -22.90 3.71
CA MET A 195 -13.37 -22.96 4.93
C MET A 195 -11.89 -22.73 4.61
N TRP A 196 -11.39 -23.32 3.54
CA TRP A 196 -10.03 -23.11 3.05
C TRP A 196 -9.79 -21.66 2.63
N LYS A 197 -10.75 -21.03 1.93
CA LYS A 197 -10.67 -19.61 1.58
C LYS A 197 -10.54 -18.73 2.82
N ARG A 198 -11.30 -19.02 3.88
CA ARG A 198 -11.22 -18.27 5.16
C ARG A 198 -9.87 -18.43 5.85
N ILE A 199 -9.35 -19.66 5.93
CA ILE A 199 -8.05 -19.94 6.56
C ILE A 199 -6.93 -19.20 5.83
N VAL A 200 -6.90 -19.28 4.50
CA VAL A 200 -5.87 -18.60 3.70
C VAL A 200 -6.01 -17.09 3.80
N SER A 201 -7.24 -16.56 3.77
CA SER A 201 -7.49 -15.12 3.97
C SER A 201 -7.02 -14.64 5.34
N PHE A 202 -6.98 -15.48 6.35
CA PHE A 202 -6.45 -15.12 7.66
C PHE A 202 -4.91 -15.07 7.67
N ILE A 203 -4.25 -15.96 6.92
CA ILE A 203 -2.79 -16.10 6.97
C ILE A 203 -2.09 -15.18 5.95
N ASN A 204 -2.70 -14.98 4.79
CA ASN A 204 -2.09 -14.29 3.66
C ASN A 204 -2.72 -12.90 3.47
N PRO A 205 -1.97 -11.81 3.67
CA PRO A 205 -2.49 -10.44 3.54
C PRO A 205 -3.06 -10.12 2.15
N MET A 206 -2.46 -10.64 1.08
CA MET A 206 -2.99 -10.44 -0.29
C MET A 206 -4.26 -11.24 -0.51
N SER A 207 -4.36 -12.45 0.05
CA SER A 207 -5.60 -13.21 0.05
C SER A 207 -6.67 -12.50 0.86
N ASN A 208 -6.35 -11.94 2.03
CA ASN A 208 -7.31 -11.13 2.78
C ASN A 208 -7.76 -9.91 1.97
N PHE A 209 -6.82 -9.18 1.39
CA PHE A 209 -7.11 -7.99 0.61
C PHE A 209 -8.01 -8.30 -0.59
N LEU A 210 -7.67 -9.34 -1.36
CA LEU A 210 -8.37 -9.71 -2.58
C LEU A 210 -9.67 -10.46 -2.28
N ILE A 211 -9.67 -11.43 -1.35
CA ILE A 211 -10.86 -12.23 -1.02
C ILE A 211 -11.85 -11.44 -0.17
N SER A 212 -11.42 -10.65 0.81
CA SER A 212 -12.38 -9.87 1.61
C SER A 212 -13.11 -8.82 0.78
N TRP A 213 -12.50 -8.33 -0.30
CA TRP A 213 -13.18 -7.50 -1.29
C TRP A 213 -14.26 -8.26 -2.09
N ASN A 214 -14.07 -9.56 -2.31
CA ASN A 214 -14.96 -10.38 -3.15
C ASN A 214 -16.28 -10.81 -2.49
N TYR A 215 -16.44 -10.65 -1.16
CA TYR A 215 -17.54 -11.27 -0.40
C TYR A 215 -18.44 -10.27 0.36
N GLY A 216 -18.39 -8.98 0.02
CA GLY A 216 -19.32 -7.95 0.49
C GLY A 216 -19.04 -7.38 1.89
N ASP A 217 -19.84 -6.36 2.26
CA ASP A 217 -19.67 -5.40 3.37
C ASP A 217 -19.18 -6.00 4.69
N PHE A 218 -19.67 -7.19 5.08
CA PHE A 218 -19.29 -7.79 6.36
C PHE A 218 -17.81 -8.19 6.39
N ARG A 219 -17.24 -8.68 5.27
CA ARG A 219 -15.83 -9.13 5.21
C ARG A 219 -14.84 -7.97 5.09
N VAL A 220 -15.29 -6.81 4.60
CA VAL A 220 -14.49 -5.58 4.54
C VAL A 220 -14.08 -5.11 5.94
N CYS A 221 -14.98 -5.17 6.91
CA CYS A 221 -14.68 -4.86 8.31
C CYS A 221 -13.63 -5.82 8.90
N TYR A 222 -13.67 -7.11 8.56
CA TYR A 222 -12.64 -8.08 8.99
C TYR A 222 -11.28 -7.78 8.35
N ALA A 223 -11.26 -7.39 7.07
CA ALA A 223 -10.03 -7.01 6.40
C ALA A 223 -9.42 -5.76 7.00
N LEU A 224 -10.23 -4.73 7.26
CA LEU A 224 -9.79 -3.52 7.95
C LEU A 224 -9.23 -3.84 9.34
N ALA A 225 -9.93 -4.66 10.13
CA ALA A 225 -9.44 -5.11 11.44
C ALA A 225 -8.13 -5.89 11.34
N TYR A 226 -8.02 -6.79 10.34
CA TYR A 226 -6.80 -7.55 10.06
C TYR A 226 -5.63 -6.62 9.73
N PHE A 227 -5.81 -5.68 8.80
CA PHE A 227 -4.76 -4.75 8.40
C PHE A 227 -4.40 -3.75 9.50
N LEU A 228 -5.35 -3.36 10.37
CA LEU A 228 -5.08 -2.58 11.56
C LEU A 228 -4.21 -3.36 12.56
N ALA A 229 -4.58 -4.61 12.86
CA ALA A 229 -3.79 -5.47 13.74
C ALA A 229 -2.38 -5.69 13.16
N PHE A 230 -2.29 -5.96 11.85
CA PHE A 230 -1.01 -6.12 11.16
C PHE A 230 -0.16 -4.85 11.23
N SER A 231 -0.77 -3.66 11.09
CA SER A 231 -0.10 -2.35 11.24
C SER A 231 0.49 -2.16 12.63
N VAL A 232 -0.24 -2.54 13.68
CA VAL A 232 0.23 -2.45 15.06
C VAL A 232 1.40 -3.41 15.28
N ILE A 233 1.28 -4.66 14.82
CA ILE A 233 2.33 -5.68 14.99
C ILE A 233 3.60 -5.30 14.22
N SER A 234 3.49 -4.93 12.94
CA SER A 234 4.62 -4.56 12.09
C SER A 234 5.37 -3.34 12.66
N THR A 235 4.62 -2.33 13.15
CA THR A 235 5.18 -1.16 13.81
C THR A 235 5.90 -1.51 15.10
N ALA A 236 5.32 -2.39 15.92
CA ALA A 236 5.94 -2.84 17.16
C ALA A 236 7.24 -3.62 16.91
N LEU A 237 7.27 -4.50 15.89
CA LEU A 237 8.47 -5.22 15.49
C LEU A 237 9.58 -4.27 15.02
N LEU A 238 9.23 -3.27 14.21
CA LEU A 238 10.19 -2.25 13.79
C LEU A 238 10.70 -1.43 14.98
N TRP A 239 9.82 -1.05 15.91
CA TRP A 239 10.22 -0.35 17.13
C TRP A 239 11.21 -1.14 17.98
N ILE A 240 10.93 -2.42 18.22
CA ILE A 240 11.82 -3.31 18.99
C ILE A 240 13.20 -3.35 18.34
N LYS A 241 13.24 -3.46 17.01
CA LYS A 241 14.50 -3.47 16.25
C LYS A 241 15.26 -2.16 16.38
N VAL A 242 14.61 -1.02 16.12
CA VAL A 242 15.21 0.32 16.26
C VAL A 242 15.69 0.57 17.69
N ARG A 243 14.92 0.13 18.70
CA ARG A 243 15.29 0.25 20.12
C ARG A 243 16.56 -0.52 20.44
N ASN A 244 16.78 -1.68 19.84
CA ASN A 244 17.92 -2.55 20.14
C ASN A 244 19.12 -2.32 19.22
N MET A 245 19.02 -1.39 18.27
CA MET A 245 20.16 -1.04 17.43
C MET A 245 21.21 -0.25 18.22
N ASP A 246 22.42 -0.77 18.22
CA ASP A 246 23.62 -0.06 18.59
C ASP A 246 23.92 0.96 17.49
N VAL A 247 23.71 2.23 17.82
CA VAL A 247 24.14 3.31 16.93
C VAL A 247 25.59 3.56 17.24
N LEU A 248 26.46 2.89 16.48
CA LEU A 248 27.88 3.15 16.51
C LEU A 248 28.10 4.61 16.12
N VAL A 249 28.68 5.37 17.04
CA VAL A 249 29.32 6.65 16.78
C VAL A 249 30.35 6.39 15.68
N PRO A 250 30.20 6.90 14.45
CA PRO A 250 31.37 7.04 13.60
C PRO A 250 32.29 7.94 14.40
N LYS A 251 33.46 7.41 14.80
CA LYS A 251 34.57 8.26 15.21
C LYS A 251 34.89 9.10 13.98
N HIS A 252 34.21 10.24 13.84
CA HIS A 252 34.66 11.27 12.94
C HIS A 252 35.99 11.74 13.53
N ASP A 253 37.06 11.29 12.88
CA ASP A 253 38.37 11.92 12.76
C ASP A 253 38.55 13.09 13.72
N ARG A 254 38.91 12.76 14.96
CA ARG A 254 39.62 13.68 15.85
C ARG A 254 41.11 13.48 15.62
N GLU A 255 41.57 13.78 14.42
CA GLU A 255 42.98 14.08 14.12
C GLU A 255 43.03 15.20 13.07
#